data_AF-A0A0A2U0B6-F1
#
_entry.id   AF-A0A0A2U0B6-F1
#
_cell.length_a   1.000
_cell.length_b   1.000
_cell.length_c   1.000
_cell.angle_alpha   90.00
_cell.angle_beta   90.00
_cell.angle_gamma   90.00
#
_symmetry.space_group_name_H-M   'P 1'
#
loop_
_entity.id
_entity.type
_entity.pdbx_description
1 polymer ?
#
loop_
_entity_poly.entity_id
_entity_poly.type
_entity_poly.pdbx_seq_one_letter_code
_entity_poly.pdbx_strand_id
1 'polypeptide(L)'
;GNSDLCAVTSTALANLFSALGKAQLANVCLVISDLKAAYESGSELIRGAFKNLENEVNRSALNIEPVGSGSDEVYHILKKRLFASLPKADEINLVAIAYKDEVAKAKQMGLTNISPDHVYTGVKDSYPFHPSIRDLYARFKENSGFQQTRGLIRLMRQIMAGIYAGDHCKAKSKYLVNVFDFDLNDRAMLTTVTQIKQELSNAIAHDIAANGKAIAEEIDAQYQQELVGDVSKLILVSSLANVPNALLGLTLQEIIGDLCEPGRDIAGLKRALDEFQARAWYLEHDKDGKLLFKNVKNMIAELHSLVESYENEAVRTTTLKTFLAEKFKPLVGDCYQNLLIFPAIDEITLSTDKISLILFEPYTGAGLHPSLERFYNDALYKNRVMFLSGSRDTMDRLYEAAKQLKAIEKIIANMHDEKVPEDNQQYLLAQDTRIKKITAVLSASQQTFSTLYYPMGDSIRSSDFNMQFTDNNYNGEEQVKNLLKEKQKFSNKPLDDTLRRKCEQRLFTRKEMRWSEIKDRAATETNWTWVHPRTLDNLLTDCKQKDLWREHGEYVEKGPFEKEPTGVSFTVKSENEETNKVSLRLHPRFGDKIYYEIGAPATTSSLKVEDLNNFETA
;
A
#
# COMPACT_ATOMS: atom_id res chain seq x y z
N GLY A 1 -70.05 26.18 12.84
CA GLY A 1 -68.72 26.63 12.40
C GLY A 1 -67.69 25.91 13.22
N ASN A 2 -66.65 25.36 12.60
CA ASN A 2 -65.67 24.48 13.24
C ASN A 2 -65.03 25.14 14.48
N SER A 3 -65.39 24.64 15.65
CA SER A 3 -64.80 24.97 16.94
C SER A 3 -63.60 24.04 17.19
N ASP A 4 -62.55 24.18 16.38
CA ASP A 4 -61.27 23.54 16.68
C ASP A 4 -60.50 24.36 17.74
N LEU A 5 -59.60 23.68 18.46
CA LEU A 5 -58.77 24.29 19.51
C LEU A 5 -57.94 25.47 18.97
N CYS A 6 -57.63 25.45 17.68
CA CYS A 6 -56.82 26.43 16.99
C CYS A 6 -57.54 27.77 16.88
N ALA A 7 -58.79 27.76 16.41
CA ALA A 7 -59.64 28.94 16.28
C ALA A 7 -59.94 29.56 17.65
N VAL A 8 -60.18 28.72 18.68
CA VAL A 8 -60.41 29.19 20.05
C VAL A 8 -59.15 29.84 20.62
N THR A 9 -57.97 29.24 20.43
CA THR A 9 -56.69 29.77 20.93
C THR A 9 -56.32 31.09 20.24
N SER A 10 -56.46 31.17 18.91
CA SER A 10 -56.20 32.40 18.15
C SER A 10 -57.13 33.54 18.58
N THR A 11 -58.41 33.25 18.80
CA THR A 11 -59.39 34.26 19.26
C THR A 11 -59.09 34.73 20.68
N ALA A 12 -58.70 33.81 21.57
CA ALA A 12 -58.34 34.13 22.95
C ALA A 12 -57.09 35.03 23.01
N LEU A 13 -56.06 34.72 22.22
CA LEU A 13 -54.84 35.52 22.15
C LEU A 13 -55.08 36.88 21.51
N ALA A 14 -55.87 36.97 20.44
CA ALA A 14 -56.27 38.25 19.84
C ALA A 14 -57.00 39.16 20.84
N ASN A 15 -57.95 38.62 21.62
CA ASN A 15 -58.64 39.36 22.67
C ASN A 15 -57.68 39.82 23.77
N LEU A 16 -56.70 38.99 24.12
CA LEU A 16 -55.70 39.30 25.13
C LEU A 16 -54.73 40.42 24.67
N PHE A 17 -54.27 40.39 23.41
CA PHE A 17 -53.49 41.50 22.83
C PHE A 17 -54.29 42.80 22.75
N SER A 18 -55.56 42.72 22.35
CA SER A 18 -56.44 43.89 22.30
C SER A 18 -56.67 44.49 23.71
N ALA A 19 -56.74 43.65 24.74
CA ALA A 19 -56.82 44.11 26.12
C ALA A 19 -55.53 44.81 26.56
N LEU A 20 -54.36 44.24 26.28
CA LEU A 20 -53.05 44.81 26.62
C LEU A 20 -52.80 46.18 25.96
N GLY A 21 -53.40 46.45 24.79
CA GLY A 21 -53.33 47.76 24.14
C GLY A 21 -54.12 48.88 24.84
N LYS A 22 -54.91 48.57 25.88
CA LYS A 22 -55.71 49.58 26.61
C LYS A 22 -54.87 50.24 27.71
N ALA A 23 -55.01 51.57 27.85
CA ALA A 23 -54.30 52.36 28.86
C ALA A 23 -54.49 51.87 30.32
N GLN A 24 -55.59 51.18 30.60
CA GLN A 24 -55.91 50.60 31.92
C GLN A 24 -54.99 49.43 32.30
N LEU A 25 -54.28 48.83 31.33
CA LEU A 25 -53.37 47.69 31.53
C LEU A 25 -51.91 48.04 31.19
N ALA A 26 -51.54 49.33 31.27
CA ALA A 26 -50.21 49.83 30.92
C ALA A 26 -49.05 49.25 31.77
N ASN A 27 -49.35 48.61 32.90
CA ASN A 27 -48.39 47.94 33.79
C ASN A 27 -48.33 46.42 33.60
N VAL A 28 -49.02 45.86 32.60
CA VAL A 28 -49.05 44.42 32.34
C VAL A 28 -48.17 44.08 31.14
N CYS A 29 -47.25 43.13 31.33
CA CYS A 29 -46.42 42.58 30.27
C CYS A 29 -46.84 41.13 30.00
N LEU A 30 -47.05 40.80 28.73
CA LEU A 30 -47.25 39.42 28.30
C LEU A 30 -45.97 38.90 27.68
N VAL A 31 -45.48 37.79 28.22
CA VAL A 31 -44.34 37.05 27.67
C VAL A 31 -44.87 35.81 26.96
N ILE A 32 -44.61 35.72 25.66
CA ILE A 32 -44.93 34.54 24.84
C ILE A 32 -43.63 33.82 24.53
N SER A 33 -43.55 32.55 24.90
CA SER A 33 -42.43 31.67 24.55
C SER A 33 -42.91 30.71 23.47
N ASP A 34 -42.31 30.78 22.29
CA ASP A 34 -42.58 29.86 21.18
C ASP A 34 -41.48 28.78 21.10
N LEU A 35 -41.89 27.53 20.88
CA LEU A 35 -41.03 26.36 20.68
C LEU A 35 -40.88 26.09 19.18
N LYS A 36 -40.47 27.10 18.39
CA LYS A 36 -40.26 26.98 16.93
C LYS A 36 -39.44 25.75 16.53
N ALA A 37 -38.44 25.39 17.33
CA ALA A 37 -37.51 24.31 17.03
C ALA A 37 -38.04 22.88 17.30
N ALA A 38 -39.18 22.72 17.98
CA ALA A 38 -39.66 21.39 18.39
C ALA A 38 -40.76 20.79 17.47
N TYR A 39 -41.30 21.57 16.54
CA TYR A 39 -42.56 21.24 15.83
C TYR A 39 -42.45 21.23 14.30
N GLU A 40 -41.28 20.93 13.72
CA GLU A 40 -41.18 20.69 12.27
C GLU A 40 -42.03 19.51 11.78
N SER A 41 -42.51 18.64 12.68
CA SER A 41 -43.38 17.49 12.39
C SER A 41 -44.88 17.71 12.74
N GLY A 42 -45.32 18.94 13.06
CA GLY A 42 -46.71 19.26 13.36
C GLY A 42 -47.56 19.59 12.11
N SER A 43 -48.82 19.15 12.08
CA SER A 43 -49.76 19.25 10.94
C SER A 43 -49.93 20.67 10.37
N GLU A 44 -50.21 20.79 9.06
CA GLU A 44 -50.34 22.08 8.35
C GLU A 44 -51.37 23.05 8.96
N LEU A 45 -52.41 22.54 9.61
CA LEU A 45 -53.43 23.32 10.32
C LEU A 45 -52.83 24.15 11.48
N ILE A 46 -51.84 23.59 12.18
CA ILE A 46 -51.16 24.27 13.30
C ILE A 46 -50.28 25.40 12.73
N ARG A 47 -49.55 25.16 11.64
CA ARG A 47 -48.73 26.19 10.96
C ARG A 47 -49.56 27.38 10.48
N GLY A 48 -50.75 27.14 9.91
CA GLY A 48 -51.63 28.20 9.41
C GLY A 48 -52.12 29.15 10.51
N ALA A 49 -52.49 28.62 11.68
CA ALA A 49 -52.95 29.45 12.80
C ALA A 49 -51.82 30.19 13.50
N PHE A 50 -50.64 29.58 13.67
CA PHE A 50 -49.47 30.25 14.22
C PHE A 50 -49.00 31.40 13.34
N LYS A 51 -49.08 31.28 12.01
CA LYS A 51 -48.73 32.36 11.09
C LYS A 51 -49.66 33.57 11.22
N ASN A 52 -50.96 33.33 11.39
CA ASN A 52 -51.93 34.41 11.65
C ASN A 52 -51.71 35.05 13.03
N LEU A 53 -51.39 34.23 14.03
CA LEU A 53 -51.05 34.70 15.38
C LEU A 53 -49.78 35.55 15.38
N GLU A 54 -48.74 35.11 14.68
CA GLU A 54 -47.44 35.75 14.57
C GLU A 54 -47.56 37.13 13.90
N ASN A 55 -48.40 37.25 12.86
CA ASN A 55 -48.71 38.54 12.23
C ASN A 55 -49.42 39.52 13.18
N GLU A 56 -50.28 39.03 14.09
CA GLU A 56 -50.99 39.86 15.07
C GLU A 56 -50.08 40.24 16.25
N VAL A 57 -49.26 39.30 16.72
CA VAL A 57 -48.22 39.50 17.76
C VAL A 57 -47.19 40.54 17.30
N ASN A 58 -46.64 40.39 16.09
CA ASN A 58 -45.57 41.25 15.57
C ASN A 58 -45.98 42.72 15.38
N ARG A 59 -47.29 43.03 15.34
CA ARG A 59 -47.78 44.42 15.26
C ARG A 59 -47.59 45.20 16.56
N SER A 60 -47.53 44.53 17.70
CA SER A 60 -47.49 45.17 19.03
C SER A 60 -46.38 44.66 19.95
N ALA A 61 -45.71 43.56 19.58
CA ALA A 61 -44.66 42.93 20.38
C ALA A 61 -43.27 43.51 20.06
N LEU A 62 -42.47 43.70 21.10
CA LEU A 62 -41.04 43.92 20.96
C LEU A 62 -40.36 42.54 20.94
N ASN A 63 -39.75 42.18 19.82
CA ASN A 63 -39.02 40.92 19.72
C ASN A 63 -37.71 41.04 20.49
N ILE A 64 -37.58 40.28 21.58
CA ILE A 64 -36.35 40.19 22.38
C ILE A 64 -35.69 38.87 22.04
N GLU A 65 -34.63 38.92 21.22
CA GLU A 65 -33.73 37.79 21.11
C GLU A 65 -32.89 37.70 22.39
N PRO A 66 -32.90 36.58 23.14
CA PRO A 66 -32.26 36.52 24.44
C PRO A 66 -30.73 36.72 24.40
N VAL A 67 -30.10 36.35 23.29
CA VAL A 67 -28.68 36.57 22.98
C VAL A 67 -28.52 36.61 21.47
N GLY A 68 -27.95 37.70 20.93
CA GLY A 68 -27.65 37.80 19.50
C GLY A 68 -26.53 36.85 19.08
N SER A 69 -26.69 36.17 17.95
CA SER A 69 -25.75 35.15 17.45
C SER A 69 -24.32 35.65 17.15
N GLY A 70 -24.10 36.96 17.09
CA GLY A 70 -22.81 37.60 16.79
C GLY A 70 -22.49 38.82 17.65
N SER A 71 -23.16 38.99 18.80
CA SER A 71 -22.89 40.09 19.75
C SER A 71 -21.90 39.66 20.84
N ASP A 72 -21.14 40.61 21.39
CA ASP A 72 -20.23 40.37 22.52
C ASP A 72 -20.96 40.13 23.87
N GLU A 73 -22.29 39.97 23.82
CA GLU A 73 -23.17 39.69 24.97
C GLU A 73 -22.75 38.42 25.70
N VAL A 74 -22.20 37.44 24.99
CA VAL A 74 -21.67 36.20 25.58
C VAL A 74 -20.62 36.51 26.66
N TYR A 75 -19.68 37.42 26.38
CA TYR A 75 -18.65 37.79 27.36
C TYR A 75 -19.26 38.51 28.55
N HIS A 76 -20.23 39.41 28.35
CA HIS A 76 -20.92 40.08 29.45
C HIS A 76 -21.67 39.10 30.36
N ILE A 77 -22.33 38.09 29.77
CA ILE A 77 -23.01 37.03 30.52
C ILE A 77 -22.00 36.22 31.35
N LEU A 78 -20.90 35.80 30.73
CA LEU A 78 -19.86 35.03 31.42
C LEU A 78 -19.21 35.82 32.56
N LYS A 79 -18.85 37.09 32.32
CA LYS A 79 -18.29 37.99 33.36
C LYS A 79 -19.22 38.07 34.56
N LYS A 80 -20.51 38.36 34.33
CA LYS A 80 -21.51 38.51 35.41
C LYS A 80 -21.81 37.21 36.15
N ARG A 81 -21.68 36.06 35.50
CA ARG A 81 -22.01 34.75 36.08
C ARG A 81 -20.84 34.06 36.76
N LEU A 82 -19.59 34.35 36.35
CA LEU A 82 -18.40 33.64 36.78
C LEU A 82 -17.49 34.47 37.70
N PHE A 83 -17.56 35.80 37.66
CA PHE A 83 -16.69 36.68 38.45
C PHE A 83 -17.50 37.61 39.34
N ALA A 84 -17.06 37.76 40.59
CA ALA A 84 -17.66 38.71 41.54
C ALA A 84 -17.23 40.15 41.25
N SER A 85 -15.97 40.35 40.87
CA SER A 85 -15.37 41.64 40.55
C SER A 85 -14.29 41.48 39.48
N LEU A 86 -14.05 42.55 38.72
CA LEU A 86 -12.99 42.62 37.71
C LEU A 86 -11.96 43.69 38.10
N PRO A 87 -10.70 43.56 37.63
CA PRO A 87 -9.67 44.56 37.87
C PRO A 87 -9.98 45.89 37.17
N LYS A 88 -9.19 46.92 37.49
CA LYS A 88 -9.32 48.24 36.87
C LYS A 88 -8.93 48.20 35.39
N ALA A 89 -9.49 49.12 34.61
CA ALA A 89 -9.24 49.20 33.17
C ALA A 89 -7.75 49.30 32.80
N ASP A 90 -6.93 49.95 33.63
CA ASP A 90 -5.48 50.09 33.41
C ASP A 90 -4.75 48.74 33.46
N GLU A 91 -5.13 47.85 34.38
CA GLU A 91 -4.54 46.50 34.47
C GLU A 91 -4.94 45.64 33.27
N ILE A 92 -6.21 45.71 32.85
CA ILE A 92 -6.71 45.04 31.65
C ILE A 92 -5.94 45.54 30.42
N ASN A 93 -5.65 46.84 30.36
CA ASN A 93 -4.92 47.45 29.26
C ASN A 93 -3.47 46.94 29.17
N LEU A 94 -2.80 46.71 30.30
CA LEU A 94 -1.46 46.11 30.32
C LEU A 94 -1.47 44.68 29.76
N VAL A 95 -2.47 43.87 30.13
CA VAL A 95 -2.65 42.52 29.56
C VAL A 95 -2.89 42.61 28.05
N ALA A 96 -3.78 43.49 27.61
CA ALA A 96 -4.08 43.68 26.19
C ALA A 96 -2.84 44.09 25.36
N ILE A 97 -1.97 44.96 25.90
CA ILE A 97 -0.70 45.35 25.27
C ILE A 97 0.24 44.14 25.19
N ALA A 98 0.39 43.37 26.26
CA ALA A 98 1.28 42.22 26.29
C ALA A 98 0.91 41.17 25.23
N TYR A 99 -0.39 40.84 25.10
CA TYR A 99 -0.86 39.92 24.05
C TYR A 99 -0.68 40.51 22.63
N LYS A 100 -0.95 41.81 22.46
CA LYS A 100 -0.70 42.51 21.19
C LYS A 100 0.76 42.38 20.75
N ASP A 101 1.69 42.58 21.68
CA ASP A 101 3.12 42.53 21.40
C ASP A 101 3.57 41.11 20.99
N GLU A 102 3.08 40.07 21.67
CA GLU A 102 3.40 38.68 21.28
C GLU A 102 2.83 38.31 19.91
N VAL A 103 1.59 38.69 19.61
CA VAL A 103 0.99 38.46 18.28
C VAL A 103 1.74 39.27 17.20
N ALA A 104 2.21 40.47 17.52
CA ALA A 104 3.03 41.27 16.62
C ALA A 104 4.37 40.58 16.30
N LYS A 105 5.05 39.98 17.30
CA LYS A 105 6.26 39.19 17.10
C LYS A 105 5.98 37.97 16.21
N ALA A 106 4.94 37.20 16.49
CA ALA A 106 4.56 36.03 15.70
C ALA A 106 4.24 36.41 14.24
N LYS A 107 3.58 37.55 14.03
CA LYS A 107 3.29 38.10 12.69
C LYS A 107 4.56 38.53 11.95
N GLN A 108 5.50 39.19 12.63
CA GLN A 108 6.81 39.55 12.05
C GLN A 108 7.62 38.32 11.63
N MET A 109 7.47 37.20 12.34
CA MET A 109 8.08 35.91 11.98
C MET A 109 7.35 35.17 10.85
N GLY A 110 6.24 35.71 10.33
CA GLY A 110 5.43 35.08 9.28
C GLY A 110 4.63 33.86 9.74
N LEU A 111 4.43 33.70 11.06
CA LEU A 111 3.77 32.53 11.64
C LEU A 111 2.25 32.68 11.79
N THR A 112 1.75 33.92 11.86
CA THR A 112 0.32 34.21 11.93
C THR A 112 -0.06 35.41 11.09
N ASN A 113 -1.31 35.44 10.64
CA ASN A 113 -1.92 36.57 9.95
C ASN A 113 -2.89 37.37 10.84
N ILE A 114 -3.09 36.97 12.10
CA ILE A 114 -3.97 37.66 13.05
C ILE A 114 -3.48 39.11 13.25
N SER A 115 -4.42 40.06 13.33
CA SER A 115 -4.13 41.47 13.56
C SER A 115 -3.83 41.74 15.04
N PRO A 116 -2.65 42.29 15.40
CA PRO A 116 -2.34 42.65 16.78
C PRO A 116 -3.33 43.66 17.39
N ASP A 117 -3.83 44.61 16.59
CA ASP A 117 -4.81 45.61 17.06
C ASP A 117 -6.20 45.01 17.30
N HIS A 118 -6.56 43.99 16.53
CA HIS A 118 -7.80 43.23 16.75
C HIS A 118 -7.71 42.45 18.07
N VAL A 119 -6.56 41.84 18.37
CA VAL A 119 -6.32 41.15 19.64
C VAL A 119 -6.37 42.13 20.81
N TYR A 120 -5.72 43.29 20.69
CA TYR A 120 -5.77 44.33 21.73
C TYR A 120 -7.20 44.77 22.07
N THR A 121 -7.99 45.11 21.04
CA THR A 121 -9.39 45.53 21.23
C THR A 121 -10.23 44.38 21.78
N GLY A 122 -10.08 43.20 21.18
CA GLY A 122 -10.77 41.99 21.61
C GLY A 122 -10.53 41.67 23.08
N VAL A 123 -9.27 41.72 23.55
CA VAL A 123 -8.95 41.45 24.96
C VAL A 123 -9.63 42.44 25.89
N LYS A 124 -9.69 43.73 25.54
CA LYS A 124 -10.36 44.74 26.37
C LYS A 124 -11.87 44.47 26.48
N ASP A 125 -12.48 44.01 25.39
CA ASP A 125 -13.90 43.72 25.33
C ASP A 125 -14.24 42.37 25.99
N SER A 126 -13.37 41.37 25.90
CA SER A 126 -13.62 40.01 26.38
C SER A 126 -13.04 39.69 27.77
N TYR A 127 -12.14 40.53 28.33
CA TYR A 127 -11.44 40.23 29.58
C TYR A 127 -12.39 39.77 30.71
N PRO A 128 -12.09 38.65 31.41
CA PRO A 128 -10.82 37.89 31.41
C PRO A 128 -10.75 36.72 30.42
N PHE A 129 -11.59 36.69 29.39
CA PHE A 129 -11.62 35.59 28.40
C PHE A 129 -10.80 35.94 27.16
N HIS A 130 -10.15 34.94 26.55
CA HIS A 130 -9.48 35.12 25.26
C HIS A 130 -10.50 35.39 24.14
N PRO A 131 -10.23 36.33 23.20
CA PRO A 131 -11.21 36.73 22.17
C PRO A 131 -11.66 35.61 21.22
N SER A 132 -10.84 34.58 21.03
CA SER A 132 -11.17 33.44 20.16
C SER A 132 -12.29 32.55 20.68
N ILE A 133 -12.63 32.63 21.97
CA ILE A 133 -13.70 31.82 22.58
C ILE A 133 -15.02 32.02 21.84
N ARG A 134 -15.38 33.26 21.48
CA ARG A 134 -16.61 33.57 20.75
C ARG A 134 -16.68 32.80 19.43
N ASP A 135 -15.64 32.93 18.61
CA ASP A 135 -15.64 32.40 17.25
C ASP A 135 -15.55 30.87 17.25
N LEU A 136 -14.80 30.27 18.18
CA LEU A 136 -14.69 28.82 18.32
C LEU A 136 -15.94 28.19 18.91
N TYR A 137 -16.58 28.86 19.86
CA TYR A 137 -17.85 28.43 20.43
C TYR A 137 -19.00 28.49 19.43
N ALA A 138 -19.03 29.55 18.62
CA ALA A 138 -20.06 29.76 17.61
C ALA A 138 -20.15 28.59 16.62
N ARG A 139 -19.06 27.83 16.42
CA ARG A 139 -19.01 26.68 15.50
C ARG A 139 -19.89 25.52 15.94
N PHE A 140 -20.04 25.27 17.25
CA PHE A 140 -20.79 24.13 17.77
C PHE A 140 -21.99 24.51 18.65
N LYS A 141 -22.29 25.81 18.79
CA LYS A 141 -23.46 26.30 19.55
C LYS A 141 -24.80 25.73 19.03
N GLU A 142 -24.85 25.37 17.74
CA GLU A 142 -26.05 24.86 17.05
C GLU A 142 -26.09 23.33 16.99
N ASN A 143 -25.13 22.63 17.59
CA ASN A 143 -25.15 21.18 17.65
C ASN A 143 -26.43 20.69 18.34
N SER A 144 -27.05 19.66 17.75
CA SER A 144 -28.21 18.99 18.37
C SER A 144 -27.83 18.46 19.76
N GLY A 145 -28.65 18.76 20.76
CA GLY A 145 -28.40 18.41 22.17
C GLY A 145 -27.54 19.41 22.95
N PHE A 146 -26.93 20.40 22.29
CA PHE A 146 -26.12 21.41 22.96
C PHE A 146 -26.92 22.68 23.27
N GLN A 147 -26.99 23.05 24.54
CA GLN A 147 -27.88 24.12 25.01
C GLN A 147 -27.25 25.52 24.89
N GLN A 148 -27.00 26.05 23.69
CA GLN A 148 -26.49 27.43 23.42
C GLN A 148 -25.94 28.19 24.64
N THR A 149 -26.66 29.14 25.24
CA THR A 149 -26.11 29.94 26.35
C THR A 149 -25.87 29.14 27.63
N ARG A 150 -26.69 28.12 27.93
CA ARG A 150 -26.59 27.33 29.17
C ARG A 150 -25.46 26.28 29.10
N GLY A 151 -25.24 25.69 27.94
CA GLY A 151 -24.14 24.78 27.64
C GLY A 151 -22.80 25.50 27.78
N LEU A 152 -22.67 26.69 27.21
CA LEU A 152 -21.48 27.52 27.37
C LEU A 152 -21.17 27.82 28.84
N ILE A 153 -22.16 28.31 29.60
CA ILE A 153 -21.95 28.66 31.00
C ILE A 153 -21.52 27.44 31.82
N ARG A 154 -22.07 26.25 31.52
CA ARG A 154 -21.68 25.00 32.18
C ARG A 154 -20.25 24.62 31.86
N LEU A 155 -19.87 24.63 30.57
CA LEU A 155 -18.52 24.34 30.12
C LEU A 155 -17.51 25.31 30.73
N MET A 156 -17.76 26.62 30.62
CA MET A 156 -16.88 27.65 31.17
C MET A 156 -16.78 27.59 32.70
N ARG A 157 -17.87 27.26 33.40
CA ARG A 157 -17.82 27.06 34.86
C ARG A 157 -16.90 25.89 35.22
N GLN A 158 -16.93 24.82 34.44
CA GLN A 158 -16.08 23.66 34.68
C GLN A 158 -14.62 23.95 34.36
N ILE A 159 -14.34 24.67 33.27
CA ILE A 159 -13.00 25.21 32.95
C ILE A 159 -12.49 26.05 34.13
N MET A 160 -13.29 27.01 34.59
CA MET A 160 -12.92 27.87 35.72
C MET A 160 -12.69 27.08 37.01
N ALA A 161 -13.53 26.09 37.30
CA ALA A 161 -13.32 25.21 38.45
C ALA A 161 -11.98 24.47 38.35
N GLY A 162 -11.63 23.96 37.17
CA GLY A 162 -10.34 23.31 36.91
C GLY A 162 -9.15 24.25 37.08
N ILE A 163 -9.21 25.47 36.53
CA ILE A 163 -8.15 26.48 36.65
C ILE A 163 -7.86 26.84 38.12
N TYR A 164 -8.89 26.87 38.96
CA TYR A 164 -8.78 27.21 40.38
C TYR A 164 -8.53 25.98 41.29
N ALA A 165 -8.69 24.76 40.78
CA ALA A 165 -8.53 23.53 41.55
C ALA A 165 -7.08 23.02 41.58
N GLY A 166 -6.80 22.13 42.55
CA GLY A 166 -5.53 21.40 42.67
C GLY A 166 -4.41 22.17 43.38
N ASP A 167 -3.32 21.44 43.67
CA ASP A 167 -2.15 21.98 44.36
C ASP A 167 -1.33 22.96 43.48
N HIS A 168 -1.49 22.86 42.16
CA HIS A 168 -0.85 23.71 41.16
C HIS A 168 -1.88 24.62 40.46
N CYS A 169 -2.55 25.45 41.25
CA CYS A 169 -3.58 26.40 40.78
C CYS A 169 -3.06 27.28 39.62
N LYS A 170 -3.55 27.04 38.39
CA LYS A 170 -3.17 27.77 37.17
C LYS A 170 -3.66 29.23 37.18
N ALA A 171 -4.61 29.57 38.04
CA ALA A 171 -5.15 30.93 38.17
C ALA A 171 -4.08 32.00 38.50
N LYS A 172 -2.95 31.61 39.11
CA LYS A 172 -1.86 32.55 39.45
C LYS A 172 -0.95 32.89 38.28
N SER A 173 -0.90 32.05 37.26
CA SER A 173 0.02 32.17 36.12
C SER A 173 -0.67 32.54 34.81
N LYS A 174 -2.00 32.40 34.72
CA LYS A 174 -2.77 32.74 33.52
C LYS A 174 -3.30 34.17 33.56
N TYR A 175 -3.15 34.86 32.43
CA TYR A 175 -3.69 36.22 32.25
C TYR A 175 -5.08 36.23 31.62
N LEU A 176 -5.37 35.27 30.73
CA LEU A 176 -6.67 35.08 30.09
C LEU A 176 -7.12 33.62 30.22
N VAL A 177 -8.43 33.43 30.26
CA VAL A 177 -9.07 32.12 30.16
C VAL A 177 -9.23 31.79 28.69
N ASN A 178 -8.61 30.71 28.24
CA ASN A 178 -8.68 30.22 26.87
C ASN A 178 -9.70 29.11 26.73
N VAL A 179 -10.10 28.86 25.48
CA VAL A 179 -11.05 27.79 25.15
C VAL A 179 -10.50 26.40 25.43
N PHE A 180 -9.17 26.24 25.40
CA PHE A 180 -8.44 24.98 25.62
C PHE A 180 -7.98 24.80 27.08
N ASP A 181 -8.38 25.67 28.01
CA ASP A 181 -7.98 25.62 29.42
C ASP A 181 -8.74 24.56 30.23
N PHE A 182 -9.12 23.46 29.60
CA PHE A 182 -9.71 22.30 30.24
C PHE A 182 -8.71 21.12 30.27
N ASP A 183 -8.94 20.20 31.20
CA ASP A 183 -8.20 18.94 31.32
C ASP A 183 -9.10 17.78 30.89
N LEU A 184 -8.71 17.06 29.84
CA LEU A 184 -9.46 15.90 29.34
C LEU A 184 -9.18 14.61 30.13
N ASN A 185 -8.19 14.60 31.04
CA ASN A 185 -8.02 13.51 31.99
C ASN A 185 -9.00 13.60 33.17
N ASP A 186 -9.61 14.78 33.41
CA ASP A 186 -10.79 14.88 34.29
C ASP A 186 -12.00 14.21 33.63
N ARG A 187 -12.51 13.15 34.27
CA ARG A 187 -13.67 12.38 33.78
C ARG A 187 -14.91 13.25 33.57
N ALA A 188 -15.14 14.23 34.44
CA ALA A 188 -16.29 15.11 34.30
C ALA A 188 -16.15 15.99 33.05
N MET A 189 -14.93 16.43 32.73
CA MET A 189 -14.67 17.26 31.56
C MET A 189 -14.74 16.46 30.28
N LEU A 190 -14.11 15.28 30.27
CA LEU A 190 -14.19 14.33 29.17
C LEU A 190 -15.65 14.02 28.82
N THR A 191 -16.48 13.72 29.83
CA THR A 191 -17.92 13.48 29.64
C THR A 191 -18.62 14.66 28.98
N THR A 192 -18.33 15.89 29.43
CA THR A 192 -18.92 17.11 28.85
C THR A 192 -18.52 17.30 27.39
N VAL A 193 -17.25 17.09 27.05
CA VAL A 193 -16.75 17.24 25.66
C VAL A 193 -17.29 16.13 24.76
N THR A 194 -17.28 14.87 25.21
CA THR A 194 -17.83 13.73 24.47
C THR A 194 -19.33 13.87 24.19
N GLN A 195 -20.09 14.48 25.10
CA GLN A 195 -21.52 14.77 24.87
C GLN A 195 -21.76 15.79 23.74
N ILE A 196 -20.79 16.66 23.44
CA ILE A 196 -20.90 17.61 22.31
C ILE A 196 -20.72 16.87 20.98
N LYS A 197 -19.74 15.96 20.90
CA LYS A 197 -19.47 15.14 19.71
C LYS A 197 -18.79 13.82 20.07
N GLN A 198 -19.60 12.76 20.20
CA GLN A 198 -19.13 11.44 20.64
C GLN A 198 -18.14 10.80 19.66
N GLU A 199 -18.26 11.10 18.37
CA GLU A 199 -17.44 10.53 17.29
C GLU A 199 -15.94 10.78 17.46
N LEU A 200 -15.55 11.83 18.19
CA LEU A 200 -14.14 12.18 18.43
C LEU A 200 -13.54 11.49 19.66
N SER A 201 -14.26 10.57 20.32
CA SER A 201 -13.78 9.90 21.54
C SER A 201 -12.46 9.15 21.31
N ASN A 202 -12.30 8.50 20.16
CA ASN A 202 -11.06 7.79 19.84
C ASN A 202 -9.88 8.76 19.61
N ALA A 203 -10.14 9.89 18.95
CA ALA A 203 -9.16 10.96 18.78
C ALA A 203 -8.69 11.50 20.13
N ILE A 204 -9.63 11.75 21.06
CA ILE A 204 -9.30 12.19 22.41
C ILE A 204 -8.43 11.15 23.13
N ALA A 205 -8.86 9.89 23.15
CA ALA A 205 -8.22 8.83 23.92
C ALA A 205 -6.86 8.39 23.39
N HIS A 206 -6.55 8.65 22.12
CA HIS A 206 -5.26 8.28 21.52
C HIS A 206 -4.33 9.49 21.31
N ASP A 207 -4.84 10.57 20.73
CA ASP A 207 -3.99 11.68 20.30
C ASP A 207 -3.88 12.79 21.35
N ILE A 208 -4.89 12.98 22.21
CA ILE A 208 -5.01 14.19 23.04
C ILE A 208 -4.73 13.93 24.53
N ALA A 209 -5.45 13.00 25.17
CA ALA A 209 -5.35 12.77 26.61
C ALA A 209 -5.66 11.32 27.00
N ALA A 210 -4.68 10.65 27.64
CA ALA A 210 -4.78 9.26 28.09
C ALA A 210 -3.92 9.00 29.33
N ASN A 211 -3.92 9.94 30.29
CA ASN A 211 -3.14 9.88 31.54
C ASN A 211 -1.63 9.67 31.30
N GLY A 212 -1.06 10.46 30.39
CA GLY A 212 0.36 10.45 30.03
C GLY A 212 0.74 9.48 28.90
N LYS A 213 -0.25 8.89 28.22
CA LYS A 213 -0.03 7.91 27.13
C LYS A 213 -0.54 8.40 25.77
N ALA A 214 -1.21 9.55 25.73
CA ALA A 214 -1.65 10.11 24.46
C ALA A 214 -0.49 10.78 23.74
N ILE A 215 -0.54 10.83 22.41
CA ILE A 215 0.54 11.41 21.59
C ILE A 215 0.89 12.84 22.03
N ALA A 216 -0.11 13.70 22.29
CA ALA A 216 0.12 15.06 22.75
C ALA A 216 0.85 15.10 24.12
N GLU A 217 0.46 14.23 25.06
CA GLU A 217 1.07 14.17 26.40
C GLU A 217 2.50 13.65 26.34
N GLU A 218 2.78 12.66 25.48
CA GLU A 218 4.14 12.13 25.27
C GLU A 218 5.08 13.18 24.70
N ILE A 219 4.62 13.95 23.70
CA ILE A 219 5.42 15.03 23.11
C ILE A 219 5.66 16.14 24.14
N ASP A 220 4.62 16.55 24.87
CA ASP A 220 4.76 17.57 25.92
C ASP A 220 5.72 17.14 27.04
N ALA A 221 5.69 15.86 27.43
CA ALA A 221 6.62 15.29 28.39
C ALA A 221 8.09 15.32 27.89
N GLN A 222 8.30 15.09 26.60
CA GLN A 222 9.63 15.16 25.97
C GLN A 222 10.20 16.58 25.98
N TYR A 223 9.38 17.59 25.69
CA TYR A 223 9.81 19.00 25.66
C TYR A 223 9.70 19.69 27.03
N GLN A 224 9.14 19.03 28.05
CA GLN A 224 8.85 19.59 29.37
C GLN A 224 8.01 20.88 29.31
N GLN A 225 7.09 20.96 28.35
CA GLN A 225 6.22 22.11 28.12
C GLN A 225 4.83 21.63 27.72
N GLU A 226 3.77 22.31 28.15
CA GLU A 226 2.37 22.03 27.77
C GLU A 226 2.04 22.77 26.45
N LEU A 227 2.64 22.35 25.34
CA LEU A 227 2.46 23.00 24.03
C LEU A 227 1.45 22.25 23.16
N VAL A 228 1.70 20.96 22.92
CA VAL A 228 0.89 20.10 22.06
C VAL A 228 -0.44 19.77 22.70
N GLY A 229 -0.52 19.67 24.03
CA GLY A 229 -1.78 19.53 24.76
C GLY A 229 -2.73 20.70 24.49
N ASP A 230 -2.23 21.94 24.54
CA ASP A 230 -3.04 23.13 24.23
C ASP A 230 -3.43 23.21 22.75
N VAL A 231 -2.50 22.92 21.85
CA VAL A 231 -2.75 22.85 20.39
C VAL A 231 -3.84 21.84 20.07
N SER A 232 -3.71 20.63 20.59
CA SER A 232 -4.63 19.53 20.31
C SER A 232 -6.03 19.82 20.88
N LYS A 233 -6.13 20.39 22.09
CA LYS A 233 -7.41 20.86 22.65
C LYS A 233 -8.02 22.00 21.82
N LEU A 234 -7.22 22.95 21.33
CA LEU A 234 -7.70 24.03 20.46
C LEU A 234 -8.27 23.48 19.14
N ILE A 235 -7.54 22.58 18.47
CA ILE A 235 -8.00 21.92 17.24
C ILE A 235 -9.25 21.09 17.52
N LEU A 236 -9.30 20.36 18.65
CA LEU A 236 -10.46 19.58 19.06
C LEU A 236 -11.70 20.47 19.12
N VAL A 237 -11.65 21.60 19.83
CA VAL A 237 -12.78 22.53 19.94
C VAL A 237 -13.23 23.00 18.55
N SER A 238 -12.30 23.32 17.66
CA SER A 238 -12.62 23.72 16.28
C SER A 238 -13.22 22.58 15.42
N SER A 239 -13.14 21.34 15.90
CA SER A 239 -13.64 20.12 15.24
C SER A 239 -14.98 19.62 15.81
N LEU A 240 -15.47 20.24 16.89
CA LEU A 240 -16.68 19.82 17.60
C LEU A 240 -17.98 20.12 16.85
N ALA A 241 -17.96 20.95 15.82
CA ALA A 241 -19.17 21.29 15.08
C ALA A 241 -19.79 20.04 14.42
N ASN A 242 -21.12 19.93 14.51
CA ASN A 242 -21.90 18.81 14.00
C ASN A 242 -23.19 19.28 13.33
N VAL A 243 -23.05 20.25 12.43
CA VAL A 243 -24.13 20.78 11.58
C VAL A 243 -23.70 20.74 10.11
N PRO A 244 -24.65 20.66 9.15
CA PRO A 244 -24.30 20.71 7.72
C PRO A 244 -23.52 21.98 7.38
N ASN A 245 -22.48 21.85 6.55
CA ASN A 245 -21.60 22.95 6.13
C ASN A 245 -20.96 23.73 7.30
N ALA A 246 -20.72 23.06 8.44
CA ALA A 246 -20.04 23.67 9.58
C ALA A 246 -18.61 24.11 9.24
N LEU A 247 -18.20 25.22 9.84
CA LEU A 247 -16.81 25.69 9.80
C LEU A 247 -15.93 24.82 10.72
N LEU A 248 -15.27 23.81 10.15
CA LEU A 248 -14.40 22.88 10.88
C LEU A 248 -12.92 23.27 10.75
N GLY A 249 -12.18 22.99 11.82
CA GLY A 249 -10.72 23.07 11.84
C GLY A 249 -10.16 24.49 11.84
N LEU A 250 -8.84 24.58 11.97
CA LEU A 250 -8.08 25.83 11.97
C LEU A 250 -6.85 25.71 11.08
N THR A 251 -6.51 26.79 10.39
CA THR A 251 -5.22 26.91 9.70
C THR A 251 -4.09 27.02 10.72
N LEU A 252 -2.87 26.67 10.32
CA LEU A 252 -1.68 26.82 11.15
C LEU A 252 -1.52 28.25 11.71
N GLN A 253 -1.84 29.25 10.90
CA GLN A 253 -1.74 30.66 11.27
C GLN A 253 -2.77 31.09 12.33
N GLU A 254 -3.99 30.54 12.25
CA GLU A 254 -5.02 30.74 13.27
C GLU A 254 -4.60 30.06 14.59
N ILE A 255 -4.14 28.80 14.53
CA ILE A 255 -3.67 28.06 15.71
C ILE A 255 -2.56 28.81 16.44
N ILE A 256 -1.52 29.25 15.71
CA ILE A 256 -0.41 29.99 16.32
C ILE A 256 -0.90 31.31 16.90
N GLY A 257 -1.76 32.03 16.18
CA GLY A 257 -2.28 33.31 16.63
C GLY A 257 -3.15 33.20 17.91
N ASP A 258 -4.00 32.18 17.99
CA ASP A 258 -4.85 31.91 19.16
C ASP A 258 -4.07 31.38 20.37
N LEU A 259 -2.86 30.86 20.17
CA LEU A 259 -1.97 30.37 21.23
C LEU A 259 -0.93 31.40 21.68
N CYS A 260 -0.86 32.56 21.03
CA CYS A 260 0.07 33.61 21.44
C CYS A 260 -0.26 34.10 22.85
N GLU A 261 0.69 33.93 23.77
CA GLU A 261 0.56 34.33 25.17
C GLU A 261 1.91 34.90 25.67
N PRO A 262 1.92 35.93 26.53
CA PRO A 262 3.14 36.45 27.13
C PRO A 262 4.01 35.35 27.76
N GLY A 263 5.25 35.22 27.29
CA GLY A 263 6.22 34.25 27.80
C GLY A 263 6.14 32.84 27.19
N ARG A 264 5.27 32.61 26.19
CA ARG A 264 5.16 31.31 25.50
C ARG A 264 6.20 31.15 24.38
N ASP A 265 6.80 29.98 24.25
CA ASP A 265 7.74 29.66 23.16
C ASP A 265 7.00 29.31 21.85
N ILE A 266 6.77 30.33 21.02
CA ILE A 266 6.13 30.20 19.71
C ILE A 266 7.00 29.43 18.69
N ALA A 267 8.33 29.47 18.82
CA ALA A 267 9.23 28.76 17.91
C ALA A 267 9.28 27.25 18.22
N GLY A 268 9.24 26.88 19.50
CA GLY A 268 9.03 25.50 19.96
C GLY A 268 7.68 24.93 19.50
N LEU A 269 6.62 25.74 19.57
CA LEU A 269 5.26 25.35 19.18
C LEU A 269 5.17 24.80 17.76
N LYS A 270 5.80 25.47 16.78
CA LYS A 270 5.78 25.02 15.39
C LYS A 270 6.41 23.63 15.24
N ARG A 271 7.58 23.41 15.85
CA ARG A 271 8.28 22.12 15.78
C ARG A 271 7.49 21.00 16.44
N ALA A 272 6.93 21.27 17.62
CA ALA A 272 6.12 20.30 18.34
C ALA A 272 4.83 19.96 17.58
N LEU A 273 4.22 20.93 16.87
CA LEU A 273 3.06 20.69 16.02
C LEU A 273 3.39 19.88 14.76
N ASP A 274 4.54 20.10 14.12
CA ASP A 274 4.98 19.28 12.98
C ASP A 274 5.18 17.81 13.43
N GLU A 275 5.78 17.60 14.61
CA GLU A 275 5.92 16.27 15.22
C GLU A 275 4.56 15.65 15.57
N PHE A 276 3.64 16.44 16.12
CA PHE A 276 2.29 16.00 16.44
C PHE A 276 1.52 15.56 15.20
N GLN A 277 1.58 16.33 14.10
CA GLN A 277 0.95 15.96 12.82
C GLN A 277 1.50 14.65 12.25
N ALA A 278 2.80 14.38 12.43
CA ALA A 278 3.41 13.15 11.95
C ALA A 278 2.99 11.91 12.75
N ARG A 279 2.62 12.08 14.03
CA ARG A 279 2.33 10.97 14.96
C ARG A 279 0.85 10.76 15.26
N ALA A 280 0.03 11.81 15.20
CA ALA A 280 -1.39 11.75 15.51
C ALA A 280 -2.14 10.84 14.51
N TRP A 281 -3.11 10.09 15.01
CA TRP A 281 -3.88 9.13 14.22
C TRP A 281 -5.12 9.75 13.58
N TYR A 282 -5.75 10.72 14.23
CA TYR A 282 -7.07 11.23 13.87
C TYR A 282 -7.02 12.68 13.38
N LEU A 283 -5.83 13.26 13.23
CA LEU A 283 -5.61 14.62 12.75
C LEU A 283 -5.41 14.65 11.23
N GLU A 284 -6.18 15.48 10.52
CA GLU A 284 -6.09 15.63 9.06
C GLU A 284 -6.22 17.09 8.61
N HIS A 285 -5.73 17.37 7.40
CA HIS A 285 -6.02 18.61 6.68
C HIS A 285 -7.30 18.49 5.85
N ASP A 286 -8.14 19.51 5.88
CA ASP A 286 -9.19 19.71 4.89
C ASP A 286 -8.63 20.32 3.59
N LYS A 287 -9.47 20.44 2.56
CA LYS A 287 -9.15 21.02 1.24
C LYS A 287 -8.52 22.42 1.32
N ASP A 288 -8.93 23.20 2.31
CA ASP A 288 -8.41 24.56 2.55
C ASP A 288 -7.16 24.59 3.44
N GLY A 289 -6.57 23.43 3.76
CA GLY A 289 -5.37 23.31 4.60
C GLY A 289 -5.63 23.45 6.11
N LYS A 290 -6.89 23.51 6.54
CA LYS A 290 -7.27 23.55 7.96
C LYS A 290 -7.08 22.19 8.63
N LEU A 291 -6.49 22.19 9.82
CA LEU A 291 -6.33 21.02 10.65
C LEU A 291 -7.60 20.76 11.45
N LEU A 292 -8.09 19.51 11.42
CA LEU A 292 -9.22 19.05 12.23
C LEU A 292 -9.04 17.61 12.69
N PHE A 293 -9.73 17.25 13.77
CA PHE A 293 -9.89 15.86 14.17
C PHE A 293 -11.09 15.21 13.48
N LYS A 294 -10.90 13.99 13.01
CA LYS A 294 -11.95 13.12 12.47
C LYS A 294 -12.10 11.85 13.31
N ASN A 295 -13.14 11.08 13.04
CA ASN A 295 -13.41 9.80 13.68
C ASN A 295 -12.72 8.60 12.99
N VAL A 296 -12.13 8.82 11.80
CA VAL A 296 -11.39 7.82 11.03
C VAL A 296 -9.90 8.06 11.21
N LYS A 297 -9.11 6.97 11.31
CA LYS A 297 -7.65 7.06 11.36
C LYS A 297 -7.12 7.55 10.01
N ASN A 298 -6.05 8.32 10.03
CA ASN A 298 -5.32 8.65 8.82
C ASN A 298 -4.67 7.37 8.24
N MET A 299 -4.48 7.36 6.93
CA MET A 299 -3.97 6.21 6.18
C MET A 299 -2.61 5.73 6.71
N ILE A 300 -1.75 6.66 7.14
CA ILE A 300 -0.40 6.34 7.62
C ILE A 300 -0.48 5.57 8.95
N ALA A 301 -1.30 6.03 9.89
CA ALA A 301 -1.54 5.37 11.16
C ALA A 301 -2.20 4.00 10.98
N GLU A 302 -3.19 3.90 10.09
CA GLU A 302 -3.80 2.61 9.76
C GLU A 302 -2.75 1.65 9.17
N LEU A 303 -1.88 2.14 8.29
CA LEU A 303 -0.79 1.34 7.71
C LEU A 303 0.18 0.84 8.79
N HIS A 304 0.63 1.72 9.70
CA HIS A 304 1.51 1.32 10.80
C HIS A 304 0.85 0.29 11.72
N SER A 305 -0.40 0.53 12.12
CA SER A 305 -1.15 -0.38 12.98
C SER A 305 -1.32 -1.76 12.34
N LEU A 306 -1.58 -1.82 11.02
CA LEU A 306 -1.66 -3.08 10.28
C LEU A 306 -0.30 -3.78 10.19
N VAL A 307 0.78 -3.04 9.91
CA VAL A 307 2.15 -3.60 9.84
C VAL A 307 2.55 -4.24 11.15
N GLU A 308 2.30 -3.60 12.28
CA GLU A 308 2.61 -4.12 13.61
C GLU A 308 1.80 -5.38 13.95
N SER A 309 0.55 -5.46 13.46
CA SER A 309 -0.30 -6.63 13.69
C SER A 309 0.10 -7.88 12.88
N TYR A 310 0.95 -7.74 11.86
CA TYR A 310 1.28 -8.84 10.96
C TYR A 310 2.51 -9.62 11.42
N GLU A 311 2.36 -10.93 11.50
CA GLU A 311 3.45 -11.88 11.76
C GLU A 311 4.26 -12.20 10.49
N ASN A 312 5.57 -12.41 10.64
CA ASN A 312 6.48 -12.68 9.52
C ASN A 312 6.06 -13.95 8.75
N GLU A 313 5.73 -15.04 9.45
CA GLU A 313 5.32 -16.31 8.84
C GLU A 313 4.02 -16.19 8.02
N ALA A 314 3.06 -15.42 8.52
CA ALA A 314 1.81 -15.17 7.79
C ALA A 314 2.07 -14.37 6.50
N VAL A 315 2.93 -13.35 6.55
CA VAL A 315 3.28 -12.56 5.37
C VAL A 315 4.12 -13.36 4.38
N ARG A 316 5.00 -14.23 4.87
CA ARG A 316 5.81 -15.15 4.07
C ARG A 316 4.93 -16.06 3.21
N THR A 317 3.99 -16.74 3.85
CA THR A 317 3.14 -17.77 3.21
C THR A 317 2.07 -17.18 2.30
N THR A 318 1.57 -15.96 2.57
CA THR A 318 0.54 -15.32 1.75
C THR A 318 1.12 -14.33 0.73
N THR A 319 1.71 -13.24 1.21
CA THR A 319 1.99 -12.05 0.40
C THR A 319 3.28 -12.23 -0.38
N LEU A 320 4.38 -12.60 0.29
CA LEU A 320 5.66 -12.84 -0.38
C LEU A 320 5.59 -14.03 -1.33
N LYS A 321 4.96 -15.13 -0.92
CA LYS A 321 4.78 -16.31 -1.78
C LYS A 321 4.04 -15.95 -3.08
N THR A 322 2.91 -15.26 -2.98
CA THR A 322 2.13 -14.81 -4.15
C THR A 322 2.93 -13.84 -5.01
N PHE A 323 3.55 -12.84 -4.39
CA PHE A 323 4.34 -11.83 -5.10
C PHE A 323 5.49 -12.45 -5.90
N LEU A 324 6.32 -13.29 -5.26
CA LEU A 324 7.44 -13.95 -5.92
C LEU A 324 6.97 -14.97 -6.97
N ALA A 325 5.86 -15.67 -6.72
CA ALA A 325 5.28 -16.60 -7.69
C ALA A 325 4.85 -15.88 -8.98
N GLU A 326 4.27 -14.68 -8.89
CA GLU A 326 3.96 -13.87 -10.06
C GLU A 326 5.23 -13.40 -10.79
N LYS A 327 6.24 -12.94 -10.05
CA LYS A 327 7.48 -12.36 -10.60
C LYS A 327 8.41 -13.39 -11.26
N PHE A 328 8.38 -14.64 -10.81
CA PHE A 328 9.19 -15.74 -11.36
C PHE A 328 8.37 -16.76 -12.14
N LYS A 329 7.11 -16.46 -12.47
CA LYS A 329 6.24 -17.36 -13.22
C LYS A 329 6.89 -17.72 -14.58
N PRO A 330 7.01 -19.01 -14.93
CA PRO A 330 7.45 -19.40 -16.26
C PRO A 330 6.36 -19.07 -17.28
N LEU A 331 6.61 -18.08 -18.13
CA LEU A 331 5.71 -17.65 -19.21
C LEU A 331 6.00 -18.41 -20.49
N VAL A 332 7.28 -18.52 -20.87
CA VAL A 332 7.73 -19.30 -22.02
C VAL A 332 7.89 -20.76 -21.63
N GLY A 333 8.39 -21.02 -20.42
CA GLY A 333 8.59 -22.35 -19.87
C GLY A 333 9.70 -23.12 -20.58
N ASP A 334 10.70 -22.45 -21.16
CA ASP A 334 11.79 -23.13 -21.86
C ASP A 334 13.01 -23.39 -20.97
N CYS A 335 13.25 -22.53 -19.98
CA CYS A 335 14.34 -22.66 -19.02
C CYS A 335 13.95 -23.55 -17.82
N TYR A 336 12.80 -23.27 -17.21
CA TYR A 336 12.20 -24.07 -16.14
C TYR A 336 10.68 -24.10 -16.29
N GLN A 337 10.07 -25.16 -15.76
CA GLN A 337 8.62 -25.39 -15.89
C GLN A 337 7.93 -25.41 -14.53
N ASN A 338 8.65 -25.79 -13.48
CA ASN A 338 8.14 -25.80 -12.12
C ASN A 338 8.79 -24.66 -11.31
N LEU A 339 7.97 -23.96 -10.52
CA LEU A 339 8.40 -22.91 -9.61
C LEU A 339 7.90 -23.24 -8.21
N LEU A 340 8.81 -23.30 -7.25
CA LEU A 340 8.49 -23.50 -5.83
C LEU A 340 9.05 -22.32 -5.03
N ILE A 341 8.20 -21.69 -4.22
CA ILE A 341 8.57 -20.54 -3.38
C ILE A 341 8.46 -20.95 -1.92
N PHE A 342 9.58 -20.95 -1.21
CA PHE A 342 9.70 -21.40 0.19
C PHE A 342 9.04 -22.76 0.47
N PRO A 343 9.28 -23.81 -0.35
CA PRO A 343 8.73 -25.13 -0.05
C PRO A 343 9.41 -25.72 1.19
N ALA A 344 8.71 -26.63 1.87
CA ALA A 344 9.41 -27.54 2.79
C ALA A 344 10.26 -28.53 1.97
N ILE A 345 11.33 -29.09 2.56
CA ILE A 345 12.30 -29.93 1.82
C ILE A 345 11.64 -31.22 1.31
N ASP A 346 10.73 -31.79 2.10
CA ASP A 346 9.93 -32.97 1.79
C ASP A 346 8.87 -32.71 0.70
N GLU A 347 8.48 -31.46 0.48
CA GLU A 347 7.57 -31.07 -0.61
C GLU A 347 8.27 -30.99 -1.98
N ILE A 348 9.61 -31.02 -2.02
CA ILE A 348 10.36 -30.87 -3.27
C ILE A 348 10.37 -32.19 -4.04
N THR A 349 9.54 -32.27 -5.08
CA THR A 349 9.51 -33.40 -6.01
C THR A 349 10.16 -33.04 -7.35
N LEU A 350 11.23 -33.74 -7.72
CA LEU A 350 11.89 -33.58 -9.02
C LEU A 350 11.34 -34.59 -10.03
N SER A 351 11.17 -34.17 -11.28
CA SER A 351 10.74 -35.05 -12.37
C SER A 351 11.80 -35.17 -13.46
N THR A 352 11.71 -36.23 -14.27
CA THR A 352 12.64 -36.48 -15.37
C THR A 352 12.53 -35.47 -16.51
N ASP A 353 11.35 -34.89 -16.70
CA ASP A 353 10.96 -34.07 -17.85
C ASP A 353 11.00 -32.55 -17.59
N LYS A 354 10.92 -32.12 -16.32
CA LYS A 354 10.81 -30.69 -15.97
C LYS A 354 11.95 -30.22 -15.11
N ILE A 355 12.39 -28.99 -15.36
CA ILE A 355 13.35 -28.28 -14.52
C ILE A 355 12.58 -27.43 -13.50
N SER A 356 13.02 -27.49 -12.25
CA SER A 356 12.42 -26.77 -11.13
C SER A 356 13.32 -25.63 -10.65
N LEU A 357 12.76 -24.42 -10.57
CA LEU A 357 13.36 -23.28 -9.87
C LEU A 357 12.78 -23.20 -8.46
N ILE A 358 13.64 -23.19 -7.45
CA ILE A 358 13.23 -23.15 -6.06
C ILE A 358 13.79 -21.91 -5.36
N LEU A 359 12.91 -21.05 -4.84
CA LEU A 359 13.32 -19.89 -4.05
C LEU A 359 13.33 -20.24 -2.57
N PHE A 360 14.45 -19.96 -1.91
CA PHE A 360 14.63 -20.18 -0.47
C PHE A 360 15.18 -18.94 0.22
N GLU A 361 14.95 -18.87 1.53
CA GLU A 361 15.51 -17.82 2.36
C GLU A 361 17.05 -17.81 2.27
N PRO A 362 17.68 -16.63 2.36
CA PRO A 362 19.12 -16.50 2.45
C PRO A 362 19.72 -17.34 3.57
N TYR A 363 20.92 -17.82 3.33
CA TYR A 363 21.72 -18.50 4.33
C TYR A 363 22.99 -17.69 4.60
N THR A 364 23.23 -17.36 5.87
CA THR A 364 24.39 -16.55 6.29
C THR A 364 25.70 -17.32 6.30
N GLY A 365 25.66 -18.65 6.17
CA GLY A 365 26.85 -19.47 6.00
C GLY A 365 27.38 -19.47 4.55
N ALA A 366 28.49 -20.16 4.34
CA ALA A 366 29.09 -20.29 3.02
C ALA A 366 28.27 -21.24 2.12
N GLY A 367 27.86 -20.76 0.96
CA GLY A 367 27.22 -21.58 -0.07
C GLY A 367 25.71 -21.79 0.14
N LEU A 368 25.20 -22.89 -0.40
CA LEU A 368 23.79 -23.26 -0.29
C LEU A 368 23.48 -23.73 1.13
N HIS A 369 22.24 -23.51 1.60
CA HIS A 369 21.80 -24.01 2.89
C HIS A 369 22.07 -25.53 3.05
N PRO A 370 22.67 -26.00 4.16
CA PRO A 370 23.15 -27.38 4.29
C PRO A 370 22.07 -28.45 4.03
N SER A 371 20.83 -28.19 4.44
CA SER A 371 19.72 -29.12 4.20
C SER A 371 19.34 -29.22 2.73
N LEU A 372 19.47 -28.14 1.96
CA LEU A 372 19.23 -28.14 0.50
C LEU A 372 20.39 -28.81 -0.24
N GLU A 373 21.61 -28.61 0.24
CA GLU A 373 22.78 -29.31 -0.30
C GLU A 373 22.69 -30.82 -0.07
N ARG A 374 22.26 -31.27 1.13
CA ARG A 374 21.96 -32.68 1.39
C ARG A 374 20.86 -33.21 0.46
N PHE A 375 19.74 -32.51 0.35
CA PHE A 375 18.67 -32.86 -0.59
C PHE A 375 19.20 -33.02 -2.03
N TYR A 376 20.00 -32.05 -2.51
CA TYR A 376 20.59 -32.11 -3.85
C TYR A 376 21.54 -33.29 -4.03
N ASN A 377 22.36 -33.60 -3.01
CA ASN A 377 23.30 -34.71 -3.06
C ASN A 377 22.62 -36.09 -3.05
N ASP A 378 21.46 -36.21 -2.40
CA ASP A 378 20.67 -37.43 -2.33
C ASP A 378 19.67 -37.56 -3.50
N ALA A 379 19.38 -36.47 -4.21
CA ALA A 379 18.44 -36.46 -5.32
C ALA A 379 18.94 -37.32 -6.51
N LEU A 380 18.03 -38.09 -7.11
CA LEU A 380 18.29 -38.85 -8.34
C LEU A 380 18.46 -37.90 -9.53
N TYR A 381 17.52 -36.98 -9.73
CA TYR A 381 17.48 -36.07 -10.87
C TYR A 381 18.20 -34.74 -10.58
N LYS A 382 19.49 -34.82 -10.24
CA LYS A 382 20.33 -33.66 -9.88
C LYS A 382 20.34 -32.58 -10.97
N ASN A 383 20.23 -32.98 -12.23
CA ASN A 383 20.21 -32.05 -13.35
C ASN A 383 18.82 -31.42 -13.61
N ARG A 384 17.87 -31.46 -12.66
CA ARG A 384 16.51 -30.93 -12.82
C ARG A 384 16.10 -29.89 -11.79
N VAL A 385 17.05 -29.36 -11.03
CA VAL A 385 16.79 -28.36 -9.98
C VAL A 385 17.80 -27.22 -10.03
N MET A 386 17.34 -26.02 -9.70
CA MET A 386 18.17 -24.88 -9.32
C MET A 386 17.54 -24.15 -8.13
N PHE A 387 18.38 -23.48 -7.36
CA PHE A 387 17.97 -22.75 -6.17
C PHE A 387 18.32 -21.28 -6.30
N LEU A 388 17.39 -20.39 -5.99
CA LEU A 388 17.62 -18.96 -5.90
C LEU A 388 17.52 -18.55 -4.42
N SER A 389 18.61 -18.01 -3.89
CA SER A 389 18.75 -17.61 -2.49
C SER A 389 19.73 -16.43 -2.41
N GLY A 390 20.22 -16.10 -1.21
CA GLY A 390 21.23 -15.08 -0.99
C GLY A 390 22.18 -15.43 0.13
N SER A 391 23.23 -14.62 0.25
CA SER A 391 24.33 -14.80 1.21
C SER A 391 24.26 -13.84 2.41
N ARG A 392 23.28 -12.93 2.43
CA ARG A 392 23.16 -11.86 3.45
C ARG A 392 21.89 -12.01 4.24
N ASP A 393 21.94 -11.59 5.50
CA ASP A 393 20.77 -11.49 6.37
C ASP A 393 19.95 -10.24 6.03
N THR A 394 19.12 -10.34 4.99
CA THR A 394 18.25 -9.23 4.53
C THR A 394 16.77 -9.59 4.53
N MET A 395 16.40 -10.73 5.13
CA MET A 395 15.01 -11.19 5.19
C MET A 395 14.11 -10.23 5.97
N ASP A 396 14.59 -9.66 7.07
CA ASP A 396 13.80 -8.72 7.88
C ASP A 396 13.35 -7.51 7.06
N ARG A 397 14.23 -6.95 6.22
CA ARG A 397 13.85 -5.85 5.31
C ARG A 397 12.82 -6.27 4.28
N LEU A 398 12.92 -7.51 3.78
CA LEU A 398 11.93 -8.05 2.83
C LEU A 398 10.58 -8.27 3.52
N TYR A 399 10.57 -8.78 4.76
CA TYR A 399 9.34 -8.92 5.55
C TYR A 399 8.71 -7.57 5.86
N GLU A 400 9.47 -6.57 6.29
CA GLU A 400 8.96 -5.21 6.53
C GLU A 400 8.34 -4.61 5.27
N ALA A 401 9.04 -4.68 4.14
CA ALA A 401 8.52 -4.18 2.85
C ALA A 401 7.22 -4.91 2.46
N ALA A 402 7.15 -6.23 2.66
CA ALA A 402 5.97 -7.03 2.35
C ALA A 402 4.80 -6.77 3.30
N LYS A 403 5.06 -6.57 4.60
CA LYS A 403 4.04 -6.14 5.58
C LYS A 403 3.42 -4.82 5.16
N GLN A 404 4.24 -3.85 4.78
CA GLN A 404 3.78 -2.54 4.31
C GLN A 404 2.95 -2.66 3.02
N LEU A 405 3.35 -3.53 2.08
CA LEU A 405 2.56 -3.80 0.88
C LEU A 405 1.20 -4.45 1.22
N LYS A 406 1.18 -5.46 2.09
CA LYS A 406 -0.06 -6.10 2.56
C LYS A 406 -0.99 -5.12 3.26
N ALA A 407 -0.41 -4.22 4.07
CA ALA A 407 -1.16 -3.19 4.79
C ALA A 407 -1.85 -2.22 3.83
N ILE A 408 -1.10 -1.64 2.87
CA ILE A 408 -1.68 -0.68 1.92
C ILE A 408 -2.71 -1.34 0.99
N GLU A 409 -2.51 -2.59 0.59
CA GLU A 409 -3.50 -3.34 -0.20
C GLU A 409 -4.78 -3.60 0.59
N LYS A 410 -4.67 -3.88 1.91
CA LYS A 410 -5.83 -4.02 2.78
C LYS A 410 -6.59 -2.70 2.95
N ILE A 411 -5.89 -1.58 3.10
CA ILE A 411 -6.50 -0.24 3.18
C ILE A 411 -7.25 0.08 1.88
N ILE A 412 -6.63 -0.13 0.73
CA ILE A 412 -7.28 0.11 -0.57
C ILE A 412 -8.52 -0.79 -0.74
N ALA A 413 -8.44 -2.05 -0.33
CA ALA A 413 -9.58 -2.96 -0.35
C ALA A 413 -10.72 -2.47 0.55
N ASN A 414 -10.42 -2.01 1.77
CA ASN A 414 -11.42 -1.43 2.67
C ASN A 414 -12.07 -0.17 2.06
N MET A 415 -11.28 0.73 1.46
CA MET A 415 -11.80 1.92 0.78
C MET A 415 -12.73 1.56 -0.39
N HIS A 416 -12.40 0.50 -1.13
CA HIS A 416 -13.26 -0.01 -2.20
C HIS A 416 -14.57 -0.61 -1.64
N ASP A 417 -14.50 -1.38 -0.56
CA ASP A 417 -15.68 -1.96 0.12
C ASP A 417 -16.61 -0.87 0.68
N GLU A 418 -16.04 0.23 1.16
CA GLU A 418 -16.75 1.43 1.63
C GLU A 418 -17.27 2.32 0.50
N LYS A 419 -17.00 1.97 -0.77
CA LYS A 419 -17.39 2.73 -1.97
C LYS A 419 -16.86 4.16 -1.99
N VAL A 420 -15.64 4.36 -1.49
CA VAL A 420 -14.94 5.64 -1.62
C VAL A 420 -14.73 5.93 -3.12
N PRO A 421 -15.10 7.11 -3.63
CA PRO A 421 -14.88 7.48 -5.03
C PRO A 421 -13.40 7.39 -5.44
N GLU A 422 -13.11 6.91 -6.65
CA GLU A 422 -11.72 6.74 -7.11
C GLU A 422 -10.98 8.07 -7.34
N ASP A 423 -11.72 9.17 -7.51
CA ASP A 423 -11.20 10.53 -7.61
C ASP A 423 -10.91 11.16 -6.23
N ASN A 424 -11.19 10.44 -5.14
CA ASN A 424 -10.86 10.89 -3.79
C ASN A 424 -9.34 10.99 -3.60
N GLN A 425 -8.89 12.12 -3.06
CA GLN A 425 -7.47 12.40 -2.81
C GLN A 425 -6.79 11.33 -1.93
N GLN A 426 -7.49 10.77 -0.93
CA GLN A 426 -6.96 9.70 -0.09
C GLN A 426 -6.80 8.38 -0.87
N TYR A 427 -7.74 8.08 -1.77
CA TYR A 427 -7.67 6.88 -2.61
C TYR A 427 -6.50 6.96 -3.61
N LEU A 428 -6.33 8.12 -4.27
CA LEU A 428 -5.20 8.37 -5.15
C LEU A 428 -3.86 8.29 -4.40
N LEU A 429 -3.78 8.89 -3.21
CA LEU A 429 -2.58 8.82 -2.37
C LEU A 429 -2.29 7.39 -1.89
N ALA A 430 -3.32 6.57 -1.62
CA ALA A 430 -3.17 5.16 -1.31
C ALA A 430 -2.62 4.37 -2.50
N GLN A 431 -3.12 4.61 -3.71
CA GLN A 431 -2.60 3.99 -4.94
C GLN A 431 -1.13 4.35 -5.21
N ASP A 432 -0.78 5.63 -5.11
CA ASP A 432 0.61 6.09 -5.25
C ASP A 432 1.52 5.44 -4.21
N THR A 433 1.03 5.32 -2.98
CA THR A 433 1.74 4.63 -1.90
C THR A 433 1.93 3.15 -2.22
N ARG A 434 0.90 2.47 -2.76
CA ARG A 434 0.98 1.07 -3.19
C ARG A 434 2.07 0.88 -4.24
N ILE A 435 2.16 1.74 -5.25
CA ILE A 435 3.23 1.68 -6.27
C ILE A 435 4.60 1.76 -5.60
N LYS A 436 4.81 2.73 -4.70
CA LYS A 436 6.06 2.87 -3.95
C LYS A 436 6.39 1.62 -3.11
N LYS A 437 5.38 1.00 -2.48
CA LYS A 437 5.58 -0.23 -1.69
C LYS A 437 5.91 -1.45 -2.56
N ILE A 438 5.34 -1.57 -3.77
CA ILE A 438 5.75 -2.59 -4.74
C ILE A 438 7.23 -2.44 -5.10
N THR A 439 7.68 -1.22 -5.42
CA THR A 439 9.09 -0.95 -5.73
C THR A 439 10.01 -1.28 -4.54
N ALA A 440 9.58 -0.98 -3.31
CA ALA A 440 10.33 -1.34 -2.10
C ALA A 440 10.49 -2.86 -1.94
N VAL A 441 9.43 -3.65 -2.16
CA VAL A 441 9.51 -5.12 -2.13
C VAL A 441 10.43 -5.66 -3.23
N LEU A 442 10.39 -5.09 -4.44
CA LEU A 442 11.31 -5.48 -5.53
C LEU A 442 12.78 -5.20 -5.16
N SER A 443 13.07 -4.02 -4.62
CA SER A 443 14.42 -3.65 -4.18
C SER A 443 14.93 -4.54 -3.04
N ALA A 444 14.07 -4.84 -2.05
CA ALA A 444 14.42 -5.77 -0.98
C ALA A 444 14.62 -7.20 -1.51
N SER A 445 13.82 -7.63 -2.49
CA SER A 445 13.96 -8.94 -3.15
C SER A 445 15.27 -9.06 -3.91
N GLN A 446 15.71 -8.01 -4.62
CA GLN A 446 17.01 -7.99 -5.31
C GLN A 446 18.18 -8.16 -4.33
N GLN A 447 18.12 -7.53 -3.16
CA GLN A 447 19.16 -7.67 -2.13
C GLN A 447 19.16 -9.06 -1.50
N THR A 448 17.96 -9.63 -1.33
CA THR A 448 17.73 -10.92 -0.66
C THR A 448 18.09 -12.11 -1.54
N PHE A 449 17.65 -12.12 -2.79
CA PHE A 449 17.88 -13.24 -3.72
C PHE A 449 18.97 -12.86 -4.72
N SER A 450 20.21 -12.87 -4.23
CA SER A 450 21.39 -12.40 -4.96
C SER A 450 22.24 -13.51 -5.58
N THR A 451 21.90 -14.79 -5.37
CA THR A 451 22.72 -15.92 -5.83
C THR A 451 21.86 -17.04 -6.39
N LEU A 452 22.15 -17.41 -7.65
CA LEU A 452 21.55 -18.58 -8.30
C LEU A 452 22.51 -19.77 -8.20
N TYR A 453 22.01 -20.88 -7.69
CA TYR A 453 22.70 -22.16 -7.56
C TYR A 453 22.16 -23.16 -8.59
N TYR A 454 23.03 -23.73 -9.43
CA TYR A 454 22.64 -24.66 -10.50
C TYR A 454 23.66 -25.80 -10.68
N PRO A 455 23.23 -26.98 -11.16
CA PRO A 455 24.10 -28.13 -11.35
C PRO A 455 25.04 -27.93 -12.53
N MET A 456 26.36 -28.04 -12.34
CA MET A 456 27.31 -27.99 -13.46
C MET A 456 28.66 -28.62 -13.11
N GLY A 457 29.08 -29.64 -13.86
CA GLY A 457 30.19 -30.49 -13.44
C GLY A 457 29.76 -31.41 -12.31
N ASP A 458 30.68 -31.80 -11.44
CA ASP A 458 30.40 -32.76 -10.36
C ASP A 458 29.76 -32.12 -9.11
N SER A 459 29.56 -30.80 -9.10
CA SER A 459 29.02 -30.06 -7.97
C SER A 459 27.95 -29.05 -8.38
N ILE A 460 27.25 -28.52 -7.37
CA ILE A 460 26.44 -27.32 -7.53
C ILE A 460 27.37 -26.11 -7.68
N ARG A 461 27.07 -25.21 -8.61
CA ARG A 461 27.79 -23.94 -8.79
C ARG A 461 26.89 -22.79 -8.40
N SER A 462 27.50 -21.73 -7.89
CA SER A 462 26.83 -20.46 -7.63
C SER A 462 27.20 -19.42 -8.68
N SER A 463 26.30 -18.48 -8.94
CA SER A 463 26.58 -17.28 -9.71
C SER A 463 25.75 -16.12 -9.19
N ASP A 464 26.31 -14.92 -9.23
CA ASP A 464 25.60 -13.71 -8.82
C ASP A 464 24.38 -13.50 -9.72
N PHE A 465 23.24 -13.31 -9.08
CA PHE A 465 21.97 -13.03 -9.72
C PHE A 465 21.57 -11.59 -9.42
N ASN A 466 21.61 -10.74 -10.43
CA ASN A 466 21.26 -9.34 -10.29
C ASN A 466 19.89 -9.08 -10.92
N MET A 467 18.89 -8.81 -10.08
CA MET A 467 17.55 -8.45 -10.55
C MET A 467 17.55 -7.07 -11.21
N GLN A 468 17.33 -7.01 -12.52
CA GLN A 468 17.20 -5.76 -13.27
C GLN A 468 15.73 -5.42 -13.47
N PHE A 469 15.33 -4.19 -13.14
CA PHE A 469 13.94 -3.74 -13.27
C PHE A 469 13.83 -2.76 -14.44
N THR A 470 12.99 -3.07 -15.43
CA THR A 470 12.73 -2.20 -16.59
C THR A 470 11.25 -1.82 -16.62
N ASP A 471 10.94 -0.53 -16.64
CA ASP A 471 9.58 0.01 -16.76
C ASP A 471 8.55 -0.57 -15.77
N ASN A 472 8.93 -0.70 -14.48
CA ASN A 472 8.11 -1.29 -13.40
C ASN A 472 7.66 -2.75 -13.64
N ASN A 473 8.15 -3.39 -14.69
CA ASN A 473 7.91 -4.79 -14.96
C ASN A 473 9.16 -5.61 -14.65
N TYR A 474 8.97 -6.78 -14.06
CA TYR A 474 10.06 -7.70 -13.74
C TYR A 474 9.70 -9.08 -14.26
N ASN A 475 10.56 -9.59 -15.13
CA ASN A 475 10.47 -10.93 -15.69
C ASN A 475 11.61 -11.79 -15.14
N GLY A 476 11.33 -12.54 -14.07
CA GLY A 476 12.32 -13.41 -13.43
C GLY A 476 12.79 -14.55 -14.34
N GLU A 477 11.91 -15.09 -15.19
CA GLU A 477 12.25 -16.17 -16.12
C GLU A 477 13.35 -15.73 -17.10
N GLU A 478 13.19 -14.55 -17.69
CA GLU A 478 14.13 -14.01 -18.66
C GLU A 478 15.51 -13.77 -18.06
N GLN A 479 15.57 -13.28 -16.81
CA GLN A 479 16.85 -13.02 -16.13
C GLN A 479 17.56 -14.30 -15.74
N VAL A 480 16.85 -15.29 -15.19
CA VAL A 480 17.40 -16.61 -14.88
C VAL A 480 17.92 -17.25 -16.18
N LYS A 481 17.17 -17.17 -17.26
CA LYS A 481 17.55 -17.65 -18.59
C LYS A 481 18.80 -16.96 -19.12
N ASN A 482 18.90 -15.64 -19.02
CA ASN A 482 20.07 -14.90 -19.50
C ASN A 482 21.33 -15.26 -18.72
N LEU A 483 21.24 -15.37 -17.38
CA LEU A 483 22.35 -15.83 -16.55
C LEU A 483 22.79 -17.24 -16.93
N LEU A 484 21.85 -18.18 -17.08
CA LEU A 484 22.18 -19.57 -17.43
C LEU A 484 22.73 -19.72 -18.86
N LYS A 485 22.38 -18.82 -19.80
CA LYS A 485 23.00 -18.74 -21.12
C LYS A 485 24.45 -18.29 -21.03
N GLU A 486 24.72 -17.24 -20.24
CA GLU A 486 26.08 -16.73 -20.00
C GLU A 486 26.97 -17.84 -19.40
N LYS A 487 26.45 -18.58 -18.43
CA LYS A 487 27.15 -19.71 -17.79
C LYS A 487 27.13 -21.00 -18.62
N GLN A 488 26.60 -20.96 -19.85
CA GLN A 488 26.49 -22.09 -20.78
C GLN A 488 25.73 -23.31 -20.23
N LYS A 489 24.93 -23.12 -19.17
CA LYS A 489 24.09 -24.16 -18.59
C LYS A 489 22.78 -24.32 -19.35
N PHE A 490 22.26 -23.25 -19.95
CA PHE A 490 21.07 -23.28 -20.81
C PHE A 490 21.41 -22.86 -22.24
N SER A 491 20.82 -23.54 -23.23
CA SER A 491 20.98 -23.22 -24.65
C SER A 491 19.65 -23.29 -25.39
N ASN A 492 19.35 -22.24 -26.14
CA ASN A 492 18.22 -22.14 -27.08
C ASN A 492 18.66 -22.05 -28.54
N LYS A 493 19.89 -22.48 -28.85
CA LYS A 493 20.41 -22.52 -30.22
C LYS A 493 19.59 -23.50 -31.08
N PRO A 494 19.47 -23.25 -32.39
CA PRO A 494 18.83 -24.20 -33.31
C PRO A 494 19.58 -25.54 -33.31
N LEU A 495 18.91 -26.59 -33.78
CA LEU A 495 19.51 -27.92 -33.92
C LEU A 495 20.72 -27.83 -34.86
N ASP A 496 21.90 -28.13 -34.33
CA ASP A 496 23.16 -28.13 -35.05
C ASP A 496 23.98 -29.39 -34.76
N ASP A 497 25.04 -29.59 -35.54
CA ASP A 497 25.92 -30.75 -35.36
C ASP A 497 26.60 -30.76 -33.99
N THR A 498 26.81 -29.57 -33.41
CA THR A 498 27.39 -29.40 -32.07
C THR A 498 26.50 -30.03 -30.99
N LEU A 499 25.19 -29.80 -31.04
CA LEU A 499 24.24 -30.36 -30.09
C LEU A 499 24.16 -31.89 -30.21
N ARG A 500 24.16 -32.41 -31.44
CA ARG A 500 24.24 -33.86 -31.70
C ARG A 500 25.48 -34.47 -31.04
N ARG A 501 26.66 -33.93 -31.32
CA ARG A 501 27.93 -34.44 -30.74
C ARG A 501 27.92 -34.37 -29.21
N LYS A 502 27.39 -33.30 -28.62
CA LYS A 502 27.24 -33.19 -27.16
C LYS A 502 26.31 -34.28 -26.62
N CYS A 503 25.20 -34.57 -27.30
CA CYS A 503 24.27 -35.63 -26.91
C CYS A 503 24.95 -37.00 -26.96
N GLU A 504 25.63 -37.32 -28.06
CA GLU A 504 26.35 -38.58 -28.26
C GLU A 504 27.51 -38.79 -27.29
N GLN A 505 28.16 -37.71 -26.82
CA GLN A 505 29.28 -37.78 -25.88
C GLN A 505 28.83 -37.84 -24.42
N ARG A 506 27.76 -37.13 -24.05
CA ARG A 506 27.35 -36.98 -22.63
C ARG A 506 26.23 -37.95 -22.23
N LEU A 507 25.28 -38.20 -23.14
CA LEU A 507 24.09 -39.00 -22.83
C LEU A 507 24.23 -40.45 -23.28
N PHE A 508 24.81 -40.71 -24.46
CA PHE A 508 25.03 -42.08 -24.93
C PHE A 508 26.24 -42.73 -24.24
N THR A 509 26.02 -43.86 -23.58
CA THR A 509 27.09 -44.73 -23.04
C THR A 509 27.41 -45.92 -23.95
N ARG A 510 26.47 -46.30 -24.82
CA ARG A 510 26.58 -47.41 -25.77
C ARG A 510 26.24 -46.93 -27.18
N LYS A 511 26.53 -47.77 -28.18
CA LYS A 511 26.14 -47.51 -29.57
C LYS A 511 24.62 -47.51 -29.73
N GLU A 512 23.93 -48.39 -29.03
CA GLU A 512 22.47 -48.52 -29.00
C GLU A 512 21.93 -48.45 -27.57
N MET A 513 20.92 -47.62 -27.33
CA MET A 513 20.30 -47.40 -26.01
C MET A 513 18.80 -47.09 -26.14
N ARG A 514 18.02 -47.33 -25.08
CA ARG A 514 16.61 -46.92 -25.06
C ARG A 514 16.49 -45.40 -25.01
N TRP A 515 15.54 -44.82 -25.74
CA TRP A 515 15.33 -43.37 -25.73
C TRP A 515 14.92 -42.84 -24.34
N SER A 516 14.14 -43.62 -23.59
CA SER A 516 13.79 -43.30 -22.19
C SER A 516 15.01 -43.24 -21.27
N GLU A 517 15.99 -44.13 -21.47
CA GLU A 517 17.26 -44.12 -20.75
C GLU A 517 18.09 -42.88 -21.09
N ILE A 518 18.09 -42.43 -22.35
CA ILE A 518 18.75 -41.19 -22.77
C ILE A 518 18.10 -39.97 -22.10
N LYS A 519 16.75 -39.93 -22.04
CA LYS A 519 16.02 -38.86 -21.33
C LYS A 519 16.28 -38.87 -19.82
N ASP A 520 16.34 -40.05 -19.21
CA ASP A 520 16.68 -40.21 -17.79
C ASP A 520 18.11 -39.74 -17.50
N ARG A 521 19.06 -40.09 -18.37
CA ARG A 521 20.44 -39.57 -18.32
C ARG A 521 20.50 -38.06 -18.48
N ALA A 522 19.67 -37.44 -19.30
CA ALA A 522 19.60 -35.98 -19.38
C ALA A 522 19.14 -35.32 -18.07
N ALA A 523 18.39 -36.05 -17.22
CA ALA A 523 17.95 -35.61 -15.90
C ALA A 523 18.95 -35.91 -14.78
N THR A 524 19.82 -36.90 -14.93
CA THR A 524 20.82 -37.28 -13.92
C THR A 524 22.20 -36.67 -14.19
N GLU A 525 22.61 -36.53 -15.46
CA GLU A 525 23.93 -36.02 -15.86
C GLU A 525 24.01 -34.49 -15.76
N THR A 526 24.71 -33.98 -14.75
CA THR A 526 24.87 -32.56 -14.46
C THR A 526 25.70 -31.82 -15.51
N ASN A 527 26.55 -32.53 -16.26
CA ASN A 527 27.27 -31.97 -17.40
C ASN A 527 26.37 -31.73 -18.61
N TRP A 528 25.15 -32.27 -18.64
CA TRP A 528 24.22 -31.99 -19.72
C TRP A 528 23.70 -30.55 -19.65
N THR A 529 23.75 -29.85 -20.79
CA THR A 529 23.23 -28.48 -20.93
C THR A 529 21.71 -28.55 -21.05
N TRP A 530 21.00 -27.70 -20.31
CA TRP A 530 19.56 -27.56 -20.43
C TRP A 530 19.17 -26.97 -21.78
N VAL A 531 18.14 -27.57 -22.34
CA VAL A 531 17.55 -27.20 -23.63
C VAL A 531 16.05 -27.21 -23.46
N HIS A 532 15.33 -26.57 -24.39
CA HIS A 532 13.88 -26.60 -24.39
C HIS A 532 13.36 -28.06 -24.32
N PRO A 533 12.26 -28.35 -23.60
CA PRO A 533 11.81 -29.74 -23.34
C PRO A 533 11.67 -30.62 -24.60
N ARG A 534 11.22 -30.02 -25.71
CA ARG A 534 11.05 -30.70 -27.01
C ARG A 534 12.34 -30.88 -27.82
N THR A 535 13.45 -30.25 -27.44
CA THR A 535 14.67 -30.22 -28.26
C THR A 535 15.29 -31.62 -28.44
N LEU A 536 15.26 -32.47 -27.42
CA LEU A 536 15.77 -33.84 -27.54
C LEU A 536 14.96 -34.66 -28.54
N ASP A 537 13.62 -34.60 -28.46
CA ASP A 537 12.74 -35.32 -29.40
C ASP A 537 12.86 -34.79 -30.83
N ASN A 538 13.01 -33.48 -30.98
CA ASN A 538 13.29 -32.86 -32.27
C ASN A 538 14.67 -33.26 -32.83
N LEU A 539 15.68 -33.38 -31.96
CA LEU A 539 17.02 -33.85 -32.33
C LEU A 539 16.98 -35.29 -32.82
N LEU A 540 16.24 -36.18 -32.15
CA LEU A 540 16.02 -37.55 -32.61
C LEU A 540 15.39 -37.56 -34.01
N THR A 541 14.36 -36.77 -34.22
CA THR A 541 13.67 -36.66 -35.52
C THR A 541 14.60 -36.15 -36.63
N ASP A 542 15.39 -35.11 -36.37
CA ASP A 542 16.35 -34.55 -37.33
C ASP A 542 17.50 -35.54 -37.64
N CYS A 543 18.04 -36.23 -36.62
CA CYS A 543 19.11 -37.22 -36.82
C CYS A 543 18.62 -38.44 -37.61
N LYS A 544 17.35 -38.85 -37.44
CA LYS A 544 16.73 -39.90 -38.26
C LYS A 544 16.58 -39.47 -39.71
N GLN A 545 16.14 -38.24 -39.97
CA GLN A 545 16.00 -37.72 -41.33
C GLN A 545 17.34 -37.65 -42.08
N LYS A 546 18.43 -37.41 -41.36
CA LYS A 546 19.79 -37.32 -41.91
C LYS A 546 20.55 -38.66 -41.95
N ASP A 547 19.90 -39.78 -41.63
CA ASP A 547 20.50 -41.13 -41.46
C ASP A 547 21.74 -41.13 -40.55
N LEU A 548 21.73 -40.27 -39.52
CA LEU A 548 22.80 -40.19 -38.52
C LEU A 548 22.53 -41.16 -37.38
N TRP A 549 21.26 -41.31 -36.99
CA TRP A 549 20.76 -42.26 -35.99
C TRP A 549 19.66 -43.14 -36.60
N ARG A 550 19.57 -44.39 -36.17
CA ARG A 550 18.53 -45.35 -36.58
C ARG A 550 17.73 -45.76 -35.35
N GLU A 551 16.42 -45.93 -35.54
CA GLU A 551 15.51 -46.30 -34.45
C GLU A 551 14.99 -47.73 -34.68
N HIS A 552 15.13 -48.56 -33.64
CA HIS A 552 14.69 -49.94 -33.61
C HIS A 552 13.70 -50.12 -32.43
N GLY A 553 12.43 -49.80 -32.67
CA GLY A 553 11.41 -49.80 -31.61
C GLY A 553 11.68 -48.69 -30.60
N GLU A 554 12.00 -49.06 -29.35
CA GLU A 554 12.34 -48.10 -28.29
C GLU A 554 13.84 -47.73 -28.23
N TYR A 555 14.66 -48.38 -29.05
CA TYR A 555 16.11 -48.21 -29.06
C TYR A 555 16.56 -47.25 -30.17
N VAL A 556 17.58 -46.46 -29.88
CA VAL A 556 18.23 -45.55 -30.81
C VAL A 556 19.69 -45.96 -30.94
N GLU A 557 20.12 -46.29 -32.15
CA GLU A 557 21.50 -46.57 -32.52
C GLU A 557 22.16 -45.33 -33.14
N LYS A 558 23.32 -44.92 -32.62
CA LYS A 558 24.13 -43.86 -33.21
C LYS A 558 25.13 -44.39 -34.24
N GLY A 559 25.28 -43.67 -35.34
CA GLY A 559 26.26 -43.96 -36.38
C GLY A 559 27.73 -43.78 -35.95
N PRO A 560 28.70 -44.00 -36.85
CA PRO A 560 28.51 -44.33 -38.27
C PRO A 560 28.00 -45.75 -38.49
N PHE A 561 27.10 -45.91 -39.47
CA PHE A 561 26.63 -47.21 -39.95
C PHE A 561 27.57 -47.74 -41.04
N GLU A 562 27.70 -49.07 -41.13
CA GLU A 562 28.44 -49.70 -42.21
C GLU A 562 27.78 -49.35 -43.55
N LYS A 563 28.58 -48.92 -44.54
CA LYS A 563 28.10 -48.68 -45.90
C LYS A 563 27.70 -50.01 -46.52
N GLU A 564 26.61 -50.01 -47.29
CA GLU A 564 26.17 -51.21 -48.01
C GLU A 564 27.31 -51.75 -48.90
N PRO A 565 27.51 -53.08 -48.97
CA PRO A 565 28.60 -53.66 -49.74
C PRO A 565 28.44 -53.31 -51.23
N THR A 566 29.50 -52.77 -51.81
CA THR A 566 29.58 -52.46 -53.24
C THR A 566 29.42 -53.74 -54.07
N GLY A 567 28.60 -53.71 -55.12
CA GLY A 567 28.39 -54.85 -56.02
C GLY A 567 28.33 -54.42 -57.48
N VAL A 568 28.39 -55.37 -58.41
CA VAL A 568 28.26 -55.12 -59.85
C VAL A 568 27.20 -56.06 -60.43
N SER A 569 26.27 -55.51 -61.19
CA SER A 569 25.32 -56.28 -62.01
C SER A 569 25.54 -55.95 -63.49
N PHE A 570 25.25 -56.88 -64.39
CA PHE A 570 25.48 -56.67 -65.82
C PHE A 570 24.28 -57.07 -66.68
N THR A 571 24.20 -56.50 -67.88
CA THR A 571 23.23 -56.86 -68.91
C THR A 571 23.99 -57.13 -70.22
N VAL A 572 23.66 -58.23 -70.89
CA VAL A 572 24.26 -58.56 -72.19
C VAL A 572 23.63 -57.67 -73.27
N LYS A 573 24.45 -56.94 -74.02
CA LYS A 573 23.99 -56.07 -75.11
C LYS A 573 23.99 -56.79 -76.46
N SER A 574 25.09 -57.46 -76.76
CA SER A 574 25.27 -58.18 -78.02
C SER A 574 26.35 -59.23 -77.85
N GLU A 575 26.20 -60.34 -78.57
CA GLU A 575 27.15 -61.43 -78.62
C GLU A 575 27.62 -61.57 -80.06
N ASN A 576 28.94 -61.62 -80.25
CA ASN A 576 29.55 -61.76 -81.57
C ASN A 576 30.07 -63.19 -81.73
N GLU A 577 29.31 -64.03 -82.44
CA GLU A 577 29.59 -65.46 -82.64
C GLU A 577 30.89 -65.74 -83.44
N GLU A 578 31.42 -64.78 -84.20
CA GLU A 578 32.67 -64.96 -84.95
C GLU A 578 33.94 -64.73 -84.11
N THR A 579 33.83 -63.98 -83.01
CA THR A 579 34.97 -63.61 -82.14
C THR A 579 34.86 -64.14 -80.71
N ASN A 580 33.74 -64.79 -80.36
CA ASN A 580 33.38 -65.24 -78.99
C ASN A 580 33.41 -64.12 -77.94
N LYS A 581 33.30 -62.85 -78.35
CA LYS A 581 33.27 -61.71 -77.43
C LYS A 581 31.84 -61.26 -77.17
N VAL A 582 31.54 -61.04 -75.89
CA VAL A 582 30.28 -60.51 -75.40
C VAL A 582 30.46 -59.06 -74.97
N SER A 583 29.61 -58.16 -75.47
CA SER A 583 29.54 -56.78 -75.00
C SER A 583 28.52 -56.66 -73.86
N LEU A 584 28.99 -56.19 -72.71
CA LEU A 584 28.23 -56.08 -71.46
C LEU A 584 28.00 -54.61 -71.10
N ARG A 585 26.82 -54.34 -70.55
CA ARG A 585 26.51 -53.11 -69.83
C ARG A 585 26.61 -53.37 -68.34
N LEU A 586 27.58 -52.73 -67.69
CA LEU A 586 27.82 -52.86 -66.25
C LEU A 586 27.04 -51.80 -65.47
N HIS A 587 26.38 -52.22 -64.41
CA HIS A 587 25.60 -51.40 -63.50
C HIS A 587 26.21 -51.51 -62.11
N PRO A 588 26.96 -50.49 -61.66
CA PRO A 588 27.51 -50.49 -60.31
C PRO A 588 26.36 -50.36 -59.29
N ARG A 589 26.41 -51.15 -58.22
CA ARG A 589 25.52 -51.06 -57.06
C ARG A 589 26.30 -50.53 -55.88
N PHE A 590 25.83 -49.43 -55.30
CA PHE A 590 26.40 -48.79 -54.10
C PHE A 590 27.89 -48.40 -54.23
N GLY A 591 28.39 -48.18 -55.45
CA GLY A 591 29.76 -47.74 -55.76
C GLY A 591 29.83 -46.91 -57.04
N ASP A 592 30.93 -46.17 -57.24
CA ASP A 592 31.15 -45.24 -58.35
C ASP A 592 32.19 -45.72 -59.38
N LYS A 593 33.01 -46.71 -59.02
CA LYS A 593 34.08 -47.27 -59.86
C LYS A 593 33.99 -48.78 -59.94
N ILE A 594 34.16 -49.32 -61.14
CA ILE A 594 34.25 -50.76 -61.38
C ILE A 594 35.67 -51.09 -61.83
N TYR A 595 36.26 -52.07 -61.15
CA TYR A 595 37.56 -52.65 -61.49
C TYR A 595 37.34 -54.08 -61.99
N TYR A 596 38.11 -54.51 -62.98
CA TYR A 596 38.05 -55.85 -63.54
C TYR A 596 39.46 -56.43 -63.71
N GLU A 597 39.55 -57.76 -63.63
CA GLU A 597 40.79 -58.53 -63.77
C GLU A 597 40.45 -59.82 -64.52
N ILE A 598 41.37 -60.33 -65.34
CA ILE A 598 41.15 -61.55 -66.13
C ILE A 598 41.81 -62.73 -65.39
N GLY A 599 41.01 -63.73 -65.00
CA GLY A 599 41.52 -64.98 -64.39
C GLY A 599 41.83 -64.92 -62.88
N ALA A 600 41.59 -63.79 -62.21
CA ALA A 600 41.77 -63.59 -60.77
C ALA A 600 40.70 -62.65 -60.19
N PRO A 601 40.44 -62.66 -58.86
CA PRO A 601 39.55 -61.68 -58.24
C PRO A 601 40.12 -60.26 -58.36
N ALA A 602 39.29 -59.34 -58.85
CA ALA A 602 39.68 -57.94 -59.06
C ALA A 602 39.98 -57.20 -57.74
N THR A 603 40.99 -56.34 -57.76
CA THR A 603 41.39 -55.49 -56.63
C THR A 603 41.36 -54.01 -57.03
N THR A 604 41.59 -53.09 -56.07
CA THR A 604 41.68 -51.64 -56.36
C THR A 604 42.88 -51.26 -57.24
N SER A 605 43.80 -52.20 -57.47
CA SER A 605 44.96 -52.05 -58.38
C SER A 605 44.70 -52.62 -59.78
N SER A 606 43.57 -53.31 -59.99
CA SER A 606 43.18 -53.90 -61.27
C SER A 606 42.73 -52.84 -62.28
N LEU A 607 42.51 -53.24 -63.52
CA LEU A 607 42.10 -52.31 -64.59
C LEU A 607 40.72 -51.71 -64.29
N LYS A 608 40.59 -50.40 -64.46
CA LYS A 608 39.32 -49.69 -64.30
C LYS A 608 38.51 -49.79 -65.59
N VAL A 609 37.22 -50.09 -65.47
CA VAL A 609 36.31 -50.03 -66.62
C VAL A 609 36.12 -48.57 -67.04
N GLU A 610 36.53 -48.22 -68.25
CA GLU A 610 36.39 -46.85 -68.79
C GLU A 610 34.99 -46.59 -69.36
N ASP A 611 34.43 -47.56 -70.11
CA ASP A 611 33.07 -47.48 -70.64
C ASP A 611 32.17 -48.55 -70.01
N LEU A 612 31.36 -48.13 -69.03
CA LEU A 612 30.37 -48.96 -68.35
C LEU A 612 29.27 -49.47 -69.30
N ASN A 613 29.04 -48.80 -70.42
CA ASN A 613 27.99 -49.16 -71.35
C ASN A 613 28.42 -50.21 -72.37
N ASN A 614 29.71 -50.31 -72.71
CA ASN A 614 30.21 -51.20 -73.76
C ASN A 614 31.46 -51.96 -73.29
N PHE A 615 31.36 -52.63 -72.14
CA PHE A 615 32.46 -53.43 -71.63
C PHE A 615 32.56 -54.74 -72.42
N GLU A 616 33.61 -54.91 -73.21
CA GLU A 616 33.86 -56.15 -73.97
C GLU A 616 34.59 -57.18 -73.10
N THR A 617 34.05 -58.40 -73.09
CA THR A 617 34.73 -59.55 -72.49
C THR A 617 35.95 -59.95 -73.34
N ALA A 618 36.98 -60.45 -72.66
CA ALA A 618 38.30 -60.70 -73.24
C ALA A 618 38.32 -61.89 -74.21
#